data_AF-A0A4P9YWY7-F1
#
_entry.id   AF-A0A4P9YWY7-F1
#
_cell.length_a   1.000
_cell.length_b   1.000
_cell.length_c   1.000
_cell.angle_alpha   90.00
_cell.angle_beta   90.00
_cell.angle_gamma   90.00
#
_symmetry.space_group_name_H-M   'P 1'
#
loop_
_entity.id
_entity.type
_entity.pdbx_description
1 polymer ?
#
loop_
_entity_poly.entity_id
_entity_poly.type
_entity_poly.pdbx_seq_one_letter_code
_entity_poly.pdbx_strand_id
1 'polypeptide(L)'
;LRTHGGAIDEGALTSRPPKEVVAEIRAAILEMGLEILRESEFKFNEAAYAALMAQTTIQPVYGEASIDAGDEIRFVVEICKIKNLTNLYIVDIRRMKGSIWSYKFLYHDLLE
;
A
#
# COMPACT_ATOMS: atom_id res chain seq x y z
N LEU A 1 5.27 -1.29 15.69
CA LEU A 1 5.97 -1.06 14.40
C LEU A 1 7.24 -1.88 14.37
N ARG A 2 7.44 -2.69 13.33
CA ARG A 2 8.69 -3.43 13.09
C ARG A 2 9.82 -2.45 12.80
N THR A 3 11.05 -2.86 13.09
CA THR A 3 12.25 -2.07 12.79
C THR A 3 12.84 -2.51 11.45
N HIS A 4 13.12 -1.57 10.55
CA HIS A 4 13.73 -1.86 9.24
C HIS A 4 15.23 -2.16 9.38
N GLY A 5 15.75 -3.05 8.52
CA GLY A 5 17.15 -3.50 8.58
C GLY A 5 17.79 -3.86 7.23
N GLY A 6 17.16 -3.48 6.12
CA GLY A 6 17.68 -3.73 4.77
C GLY A 6 18.10 -2.45 4.06
N ALA A 7 18.36 -2.55 2.76
CA ALA A 7 18.49 -1.38 1.89
C ALA A 7 17.26 -0.47 2.01
N ILE A 8 17.48 0.84 1.92
CA ILE A 8 16.45 1.86 2.08
C ILE A 8 16.25 2.51 0.72
N ASP A 9 15.00 2.52 0.27
CA ASP A 9 14.57 3.36 -0.85
C ASP A 9 14.18 4.73 -0.30
N GLU A 10 14.78 5.78 -0.86
CA GLU A 10 14.51 7.16 -0.45
C GLU A 10 13.06 7.57 -0.75
N GLY A 11 12.46 7.03 -1.82
CA GLY A 11 11.06 7.30 -2.18
C GLY A 11 10.04 6.70 -1.20
N ALA A 12 10.44 5.70 -0.42
CA ALA A 12 9.59 5.06 0.59
C ALA A 12 9.72 5.69 1.99
N LEU A 13 10.57 6.72 2.15
CA LEU A 13 10.79 7.40 3.42
C LEU A 13 9.72 8.43 3.70
N THR A 14 9.25 8.46 4.94
CA THR A 14 8.30 9.46 5.38
C THR A 14 8.55 9.90 6.81
N SER A 15 8.45 11.22 7.03
CA SER A 15 8.49 11.84 8.36
C SER A 15 7.10 11.96 8.99
N ARG A 16 6.05 11.62 8.23
CA ARG A 16 4.67 11.74 8.69
C ARG A 16 4.30 10.66 9.72
N PRO A 17 3.34 10.95 10.61
CA PRO A 17 2.86 9.96 11.58
C PRO A 17 2.29 8.71 10.89
N PRO A 18 2.54 7.50 11.43
CA PRO A 18 2.06 6.25 10.84
C PRO A 18 0.55 6.21 10.54
N LYS A 19 -0.26 6.82 11.41
CA LYS A 19 -1.72 6.91 11.23
C LYS A 19 -2.13 7.64 9.94
N GLU A 20 -1.40 8.69 9.56
CA GLU A 20 -1.72 9.51 8.38
C GLU A 20 -1.26 8.77 7.11
N VAL A 21 -0.08 8.16 7.18
CA VAL A 21 0.49 7.36 6.09
C VAL A 21 -0.40 6.15 5.78
N VAL A 22 -0.89 5.43 6.81
CA VAL A 22 -1.83 4.31 6.59
C VAL A 22 -3.12 4.79 5.94
N ALA A 23 -3.67 5.94 6.38
CA ALA A 23 -4.91 6.46 5.81
C ALA A 23 -4.77 6.82 4.32
N GLU A 24 -3.62 7.36 3.91
CA GLU A 24 -3.35 7.70 2.51
C GLU A 24 -3.06 6.48 1.65
N ILE A 25 -2.21 5.55 2.11
CA ILE A 25 -1.96 4.29 1.39
C ILE A 25 -3.28 3.55 1.16
N ARG A 26 -4.14 3.54 2.17
CA ARG A 26 -5.47 2.95 2.07
C ARG A 26 -6.32 3.63 1.01
N ALA A 27 -6.36 4.96 0.98
CA ALA A 27 -7.08 5.72 -0.04
C ALA A 27 -6.56 5.41 -1.44
N ALA A 28 -5.23 5.39 -1.64
CA ALA A 28 -4.60 5.08 -2.92
C ALA A 28 -4.96 3.66 -3.40
N ILE A 29 -4.84 2.63 -2.52
CA ILE A 29 -5.22 1.25 -2.84
C ILE A 29 -6.67 1.18 -3.33
N LEU A 30 -7.58 1.92 -2.70
CA LEU A 30 -8.98 1.96 -3.10
C LEU A 30 -9.22 2.68 -4.43
N GLU A 31 -8.56 3.82 -4.66
CA GLU A 31 -8.65 4.57 -5.91
C GLU A 31 -8.12 3.74 -7.08
N MET A 32 -7.06 2.96 -6.86
CA MET A 32 -6.52 2.00 -7.82
C MET A 32 -7.44 0.80 -8.07
N GLY A 33 -8.40 0.59 -7.17
CA GLY A 33 -9.36 -0.48 -7.25
C GLY A 33 -8.90 -1.83 -6.73
N LEU A 34 -7.97 -1.81 -5.79
CA LEU A 34 -7.42 -3.01 -5.17
C LEU A 34 -8.19 -3.36 -3.89
N GLU A 35 -8.37 -4.65 -3.65
CA GLU A 35 -9.05 -5.15 -2.46
C GLU A 35 -8.09 -5.30 -1.27
N ILE A 36 -8.48 -4.77 -0.11
CA ILE A 36 -7.74 -4.97 1.14
C ILE A 36 -8.28 -6.21 1.85
N LEU A 37 -7.50 -7.30 1.81
CA LEU A 37 -7.89 -8.57 2.42
C LEU A 37 -7.67 -8.64 3.94
N ARG A 38 -6.73 -7.85 4.48
CA ARG A 38 -6.38 -7.87 5.91
C ARG A 38 -5.70 -6.58 6.35
N GLU A 39 -6.23 -5.98 7.40
CA GLU A 39 -5.60 -4.86 8.11
C GLU A 39 -5.04 -5.34 9.46
N SER A 40 -3.82 -4.93 9.80
CA SER A 40 -3.24 -5.11 11.14
C SER A 40 -3.36 -3.82 11.95
N GLU A 41 -3.64 -3.95 13.25
CA GLU A 41 -4.12 -2.92 14.18
C GLU A 41 -3.57 -1.49 13.98
N PHE A 42 -4.33 -0.70 13.22
CA PHE A 42 -4.55 0.72 13.48
C PHE A 42 -6.07 0.88 13.49
N LYS A 43 -6.68 1.07 14.67
CA LYS A 43 -8.14 1.15 14.80
C LYS A 43 -8.65 2.43 14.13
N PHE A 44 -9.18 2.31 12.92
CA PHE A 44 -9.93 3.37 12.22
C PHE A 44 -11.44 3.14 12.39
N ASN A 45 -12.24 4.18 12.16
CA ASN A 45 -13.70 4.08 12.20
C ASN A 45 -14.22 3.35 10.95
N GLU A 46 -14.40 2.04 11.06
CA GLU A 46 -14.90 1.14 10.02
C GLU A 46 -16.18 1.64 9.30
N ALA A 47 -17.06 2.35 10.01
CA ALA A 47 -18.35 2.81 9.49
C ALA A 47 -18.27 3.87 8.36
N ALA A 48 -17.27 4.77 8.39
CA ALA A 48 -17.10 5.75 7.31
C ALA A 48 -16.57 5.10 6.02
N TYR A 49 -15.84 4.00 6.18
CA TYR A 49 -15.17 3.29 5.09
C TYR A 49 -16.14 2.41 4.29
N ALA A 50 -17.02 1.66 4.98
CA ALA A 50 -18.05 0.86 4.32
C ALA A 50 -19.04 1.73 3.51
N ALA A 51 -19.33 2.94 3.97
CA ALA A 51 -20.18 3.89 3.27
C ALA A 51 -19.53 4.47 1.99
N LEU A 52 -18.20 4.67 2.00
CA LEU A 52 -17.44 5.09 0.82
C LEU A 52 -17.38 3.96 -0.22
N MET A 53 -17.12 2.73 0.22
CA MET A 53 -17.07 1.52 -0.62
C MET A 53 -18.40 1.17 -1.29
N ALA A 54 -19.53 1.51 -0.66
CA ALA A 54 -20.85 1.27 -1.23
C ALA A 54 -21.17 2.13 -2.48
N GLN A 55 -20.36 3.13 -2.82
CA GLN A 55 -20.61 4.07 -3.92
C GLN A 55 -19.62 3.97 -5.10
N THR A 56 -18.53 3.19 -4.98
CA THR A 56 -17.48 3.15 -6.01
C THR A 56 -17.65 1.93 -6.92
N THR A 57 -17.90 2.17 -8.21
CA THR A 57 -17.72 1.14 -9.25
C THR A 57 -16.23 1.06 -9.54
N ILE A 58 -15.55 0.19 -8.81
CA ILE A 58 -14.11 0.02 -8.88
C ILE A 58 -13.74 -0.57 -10.24
N GLN A 59 -13.21 0.25 -11.14
CA GLN A 59 -12.55 -0.23 -12.35
C GLN A 59 -11.07 -0.40 -11.99
N PRO A 60 -10.49 -1.59 -12.17
CA PRO A 60 -9.09 -1.79 -11.85
C PRO A 60 -8.23 -0.91 -12.78
N VAL A 61 -7.36 -0.08 -12.20
CA VAL A 61 -6.43 0.78 -12.94
C VAL A 61 -5.41 -0.04 -13.74
N TYR A 62 -5.26 -1.33 -13.40
CA TYR A 62 -4.31 -2.27 -14.00
C TYR A 62 -5.03 -3.50 -14.56
N GLY A 63 -4.55 -4.02 -15.69
CA GLY A 63 -5.11 -5.22 -16.33
C GLY A 63 -5.49 -5.10 -17.81
N GLU A 64 -4.82 -4.21 -18.58
CA GLU A 64 -4.99 -4.25 -20.04
C GLU A 64 -4.44 -5.59 -20.56
N ALA A 65 -5.28 -6.38 -21.24
CA ALA A 65 -4.97 -7.76 -21.64
C ALA A 65 -3.75 -7.89 -22.58
N SER A 66 -3.30 -6.77 -23.15
CA SER A 66 -2.10 -6.64 -23.98
C SER A 66 -0.80 -6.60 -23.17
N ILE A 67 -0.88 -6.22 -21.89
CA ILE A 67 0.28 -5.92 -21.01
C ILE A 67 0.33 -6.88 -19.81
N ASP A 68 -0.82 -7.41 -19.38
CA ASP A 68 -0.90 -8.32 -18.25
C ASP A 68 -1.85 -9.50 -18.53
N ALA A 69 -1.50 -10.67 -17.98
CA ALA A 69 -2.27 -11.90 -18.13
C ALA A 69 -3.54 -11.93 -17.25
N GLY A 70 -3.80 -10.85 -16.49
CA GLY A 70 -4.86 -10.81 -15.47
C GLY A 70 -4.51 -11.67 -14.26
N ASP A 71 -3.22 -11.85 -14.00
CA ASP A 71 -2.74 -12.68 -12.91
C ASP A 71 -3.01 -12.00 -11.57
N GLU A 72 -3.42 -12.81 -10.59
CA GLU A 72 -3.65 -12.31 -9.24
C GLU A 72 -2.36 -11.77 -8.61
N ILE A 73 -2.41 -10.50 -8.17
CA ILE A 73 -1.33 -9.85 -7.43
C ILE A 73 -1.68 -9.80 -5.95
N ARG A 74 -0.72 -10.15 -5.10
CA ARG A 74 -0.84 -9.99 -3.65
C ARG A 74 0.43 -9.34 -3.12
N PHE A 75 0.28 -8.34 -2.27
CA PHE A 75 1.40 -7.68 -1.59
C PHE A 75 0.99 -7.29 -0.18
N VAL A 76 1.99 -7.02 0.65
CA VAL A 76 1.82 -6.57 2.03
C VAL A 76 2.45 -5.20 2.12
N VAL A 77 1.74 -4.24 2.72
CA VAL A 77 2.28 -2.90 3.02
C VAL A 77 2.39 -2.75 4.53
N GLU A 78 3.57 -2.42 5.02
CA GLU A 78 3.85 -2.23 6.44
C GLU A 78 4.58 -0.91 6.67
N ILE A 79 4.22 -0.18 7.72
CA ILE A 79 5.05 0.91 8.20
C ILE A 79 6.10 0.36 9.15
N CYS A 80 7.36 0.62 8.87
CA CYS A 80 8.48 0.26 9.71
C CYS A 80 9.18 1.50 10.27
N LYS A 81 9.73 1.40 11.48
CA LYS A 81 10.58 2.44 12.06
C LYS A 81 12.03 2.21 11.67
N ILE A 82 12.77 3.26 11.35
CA ILE A 82 14.19 3.16 11.05
C ILE A 82 15.00 3.20 12.36
N LYS A 83 16.02 2.35 12.47
CA LYS A 83 16.91 2.34 13.63
C LYS A 83 17.62 3.70 13.74
N ASN A 84 17.72 4.20 14.96
CA ASN A 84 18.50 5.39 15.29
C ASN A 84 18.02 6.70 14.63
N LEU A 85 16.84 6.71 14.00
CA LEU A 85 16.21 7.92 13.48
C LEU A 85 14.86 8.14 14.16
N THR A 86 14.68 9.33 14.71
CA THR A 86 13.46 9.72 15.43
C THR A 86 12.46 10.28 14.43
N ASN A 87 11.19 9.88 14.55
CA ASN A 87 10.11 10.32 13.68
C ASN A 87 10.34 10.07 12.18
N LEU A 88 11.20 9.11 11.85
CA LEU A 88 11.39 8.66 10.48
C LEU A 88 10.91 7.22 10.34
N TYR A 89 10.05 7.04 9.36
CA TYR A 89 9.43 5.77 9.03
C TYR A 89 9.71 5.42 7.58
N ILE A 90 9.57 4.14 7.26
CA ILE A 90 9.64 3.63 5.91
C ILE A 90 8.40 2.81 5.62
N VAL A 91 7.85 2.97 4.42
CA VAL A 91 6.79 2.12 3.90
C VAL A 91 7.44 0.89 3.27
N ASP A 92 7.33 -0.25 3.94
CA ASP A 92 7.83 -1.54 3.45
C ASP A 92 6.71 -2.22 2.66
N ILE A 93 6.86 -2.22 1.34
CA ILE A 93 5.99 -2.95 0.42
C ILE A 93 6.68 -4.29 0.13
N ARG A 94 5.96 -5.40 0.29
CA ARG A 94 6.47 -6.76 0.08
C ARG A 94 5.57 -7.53 -0.88
N ARG A 95 6.13 -7.96 -2.02
CA ARG A 95 5.43 -8.81 -2.99
C ARG A 95 5.21 -10.23 -2.42
N MET A 96 3.96 -10.69 -2.44
CA MET A 96 3.59 -12.06 -2.06
C MET A 96 3.26 -12.94 -3.27
N LYS A 97 2.58 -12.37 -4.28
CA LYS A 97 2.20 -13.02 -5.53
C LYS A 97 2.12 -11.99 -6.67
N GLY A 98 2.30 -12.44 -7.91
CA GLY A 98 2.21 -11.62 -9.12
C GLY A 98 3.56 -11.36 -9.78
N SER A 99 3.53 -10.80 -10.99
CA SER A 99 4.72 -10.54 -11.78
C SER A 99 5.60 -9.44 -11.17
N ILE A 100 6.88 -9.39 -11.55
CA ILE A 100 7.81 -8.34 -11.09
C ILE A 100 7.36 -6.97 -11.63
N TRP A 101 6.82 -6.95 -12.85
CA TRP A 101 6.40 -5.72 -13.53
C TRP A 101 5.15 -5.12 -12.91
N SER A 102 4.14 -5.95 -12.63
CA SER A 102 2.92 -5.49 -11.97
C SER A 102 3.24 -4.95 -10.57
N TYR A 103 4.14 -5.62 -9.85
CA TYR A 103 4.63 -5.13 -8.57
C TYR A 103 5.40 -3.81 -8.68
N LYS A 104 6.28 -3.67 -9.69
CA LYS A 104 7.03 -2.43 -9.93
C LYS A 104 6.09 -1.27 -10.21
N PHE A 105 5.04 -1.49 -11.00
CA PHE A 105 4.00 -0.51 -11.28
C PHE A 105 3.29 -0.08 -9.99
N LEU A 106 2.74 -1.04 -9.24
CA LEU A 106 2.04 -0.76 -7.98
C LEU A 106 2.92 -0.04 -6.94
N TYR A 107 4.20 -0.40 -6.87
CA TYR A 107 5.16 0.24 -5.97
C TYR A 107 5.35 1.72 -6.29
N HIS A 108 5.43 2.05 -7.58
CA HIS A 108 5.56 3.42 -8.04
C HIS A 108 4.28 4.22 -7.77
N ASP A 109 3.13 3.65 -8.13
CA ASP A 109 1.82 4.30 -8.00
C ASP A 109 1.41 4.52 -6.53
N LEU A 110 1.85 3.66 -5.61
CA LEU A 110 1.58 3.82 -4.17
C LEU A 110 2.51 4.79 -3.45
N LEU A 111 3.66 5.17 -4.04
CA LEU A 111 4.67 6.02 -3.41
C LEU A 111 4.80 7.41 -4.05
N GLU A 112 4.29 7.61 -5.27
CA GLU A 112 4.08 8.94 -5.87
C GLU A 112 2.82 9.63 -5.34
#